data_AF-A0A2R2W7L5-F1
#
_entry.id   AF-A0A2R2W7L5-F1
#
_cell.length_a   1.000
_cell.length_b   1.000
_cell.length_c   1.000
_cell.angle_alpha   90.00
_cell.angle_beta   90.00
_cell.angle_gamma   90.00
#
_symmetry.space_group_name_H-M   'P 1'
#
loop_
_entity.id
_entity.type
_entity.pdbx_description
1 polymer ?
#
loop_
_entity_poly.entity_id
_entity_poly.type
_entity_poly.pdbx_seq_one_letter_code
_entity_poly.pdbx_strand_id
1 'polypeptide(L)'
;MSAVGRSLGAMTLWTTLVTVAVGAFLGSGAAFAANLLAARIQARGTEESALNELVHEIHFRRVLRRRVPRESPRAEAIDPAWERSRHSIASLRGEIRSARRATVPRSRALPTLDGMTLACNTFLDDSEADPALYELHLMQLQARLNASVRVLARGYDGVDDLEPGNAVLGPTIDDLVVPGASLG
;
A
#
# COMPACT_ATOMS: atom_id res chain seq x y z
N MET A 1 -42.18 38.05 -53.28
CA MET A 1 -40.84 38.02 -52.64
C MET A 1 -40.84 37.30 -51.27
N SER A 2 -41.36 36.06 -51.17
CA SER A 2 -41.45 35.36 -49.86
C SER A 2 -40.88 33.92 -49.83
N ALA A 3 -40.38 33.42 -50.97
CA ALA A 3 -39.79 32.07 -51.06
C ALA A 3 -38.28 32.05 -50.78
N VAL A 4 -37.54 33.07 -51.25
CA VAL A 4 -36.07 33.12 -51.14
C VAL A 4 -35.60 33.27 -49.67
N GLY A 5 -36.30 34.09 -48.86
CA GLY A 5 -35.98 34.30 -47.45
C GLY A 5 -36.18 33.06 -46.55
N ARG A 6 -37.06 32.13 -46.93
CA ARG A 6 -37.29 30.88 -46.18
C ARG A 6 -36.17 29.84 -46.39
N SER A 7 -35.57 29.80 -47.58
CA SER A 7 -34.48 28.85 -47.85
C SER A 7 -33.17 29.24 -47.15
N LEU A 8 -32.88 30.53 -47.04
CA LEU A 8 -31.69 31.05 -46.34
C LEU A 8 -31.77 30.84 -44.81
N GLY A 9 -32.97 30.94 -44.22
CA GLY A 9 -33.19 30.62 -42.81
C GLY A 9 -33.06 29.13 -42.50
N ALA A 10 -33.50 28.25 -43.40
CA ALA A 10 -33.40 26.80 -43.23
C ALA A 10 -31.94 26.29 -43.31
N MET A 11 -31.13 26.82 -44.24
CA MET A 11 -29.71 26.47 -44.34
C MET A 11 -28.91 26.88 -43.11
N THR A 12 -29.13 28.10 -42.59
CA THR A 12 -28.42 28.60 -41.41
C THR A 12 -28.78 27.83 -40.13
N LEU A 13 -30.06 27.48 -39.96
CA LEU A 13 -30.53 26.61 -38.88
C LEU A 13 -29.89 25.22 -38.92
N TRP A 14 -29.82 24.59 -40.11
CA TRP A 14 -29.21 23.27 -40.27
C TRP A 14 -27.72 23.28 -39.91
N THR A 15 -26.94 24.24 -40.43
CA THR A 15 -25.52 24.37 -40.07
C THR A 15 -25.31 24.64 -38.58
N THR A 16 -26.18 25.44 -37.95
CA THR A 16 -26.09 25.72 -36.50
C THR A 16 -26.35 24.45 -35.69
N LEU A 17 -27.39 23.69 -36.04
CA LEU A 17 -27.71 22.42 -35.38
C LEU A 17 -26.59 21.39 -35.54
N VAL A 18 -26.02 21.24 -36.74
CA VAL A 18 -24.89 20.33 -36.99
C VAL A 18 -23.66 20.76 -36.19
N THR A 19 -23.35 22.06 -36.15
CA THR A 19 -22.19 22.57 -35.40
C THR A 19 -22.33 22.35 -33.90
N VAL A 20 -23.53 22.61 -33.35
CA VAL A 20 -23.84 22.37 -31.93
C VAL A 20 -23.80 20.87 -31.62
N ALA A 21 -24.36 20.02 -32.48
CA ALA A 21 -24.36 18.57 -32.29
C ALA A 21 -22.92 18.00 -32.33
N VAL A 22 -22.11 18.42 -33.30
CA VAL A 22 -20.70 18.03 -33.42
C VAL A 22 -19.90 18.55 -32.22
N GLY A 23 -20.11 19.80 -31.80
CA GLY A 23 -19.48 20.38 -30.61
C GLY A 23 -19.84 19.63 -29.32
N ALA A 24 -21.11 19.25 -29.16
CA ALA A 24 -21.57 18.46 -28.01
C ALA A 24 -21.01 17.03 -28.00
N PHE A 25 -20.93 16.38 -29.15
CA PHE A 25 -20.32 15.04 -29.28
C PHE A 25 -18.80 15.08 -29.03
N LEU A 26 -18.09 16.05 -29.59
CA LEU A 26 -16.65 16.22 -29.34
C LEU A 26 -16.37 16.61 -27.89
N GLY A 27 -17.18 17.51 -27.32
CA GLY A 27 -17.07 17.92 -25.93
C GLY A 27 -17.30 16.76 -24.95
N SER A 28 -18.34 15.96 -25.16
CA SER A 28 -18.62 14.77 -24.33
C SER A 28 -17.56 13.68 -24.49
N GLY A 29 -17.05 13.46 -25.70
CA GLY A 29 -15.93 12.55 -25.95
C GLY A 29 -14.63 12.98 -25.24
N ALA A 30 -14.28 14.26 -25.33
CA ALA A 30 -13.13 14.82 -24.64
C ALA A 30 -13.28 14.77 -23.11
N ALA A 31 -14.45 15.11 -22.58
CA ALA A 31 -14.73 15.03 -21.15
C ALA A 31 -14.67 13.57 -20.65
N PHE A 32 -15.20 12.61 -21.41
CA PHE A 32 -15.11 11.19 -21.09
C PHE A 32 -13.66 10.69 -21.10
N ALA A 33 -12.88 11.06 -22.12
CA ALA A 33 -11.47 10.70 -22.19
C ALA A 33 -10.65 11.31 -21.04
N ALA A 34 -10.90 12.59 -20.72
CA ALA A 34 -10.27 13.27 -19.58
C ALA A 34 -10.65 12.59 -18.26
N ASN A 35 -11.92 12.22 -18.07
CA ASN A 35 -12.37 11.53 -16.86
C ASN A 35 -11.75 10.13 -16.74
N LEU A 36 -11.65 9.38 -17.85
CA LEU A 36 -10.98 8.08 -17.85
C LEU A 36 -9.49 8.18 -17.54
N LEU A 37 -8.82 9.22 -18.08
CA LEU A 37 -7.42 9.47 -17.81
C LEU A 37 -7.19 9.90 -16.36
N ALA A 38 -8.01 10.83 -15.84
CA ALA A 38 -7.98 11.27 -14.45
C ALA A 38 -8.22 10.08 -13.50
N ALA A 39 -9.21 9.24 -13.78
CA ALA A 39 -9.47 8.03 -13.00
C ALA A 39 -8.27 7.06 -13.01
N ARG A 40 -7.58 6.91 -14.14
CA ARG A 40 -6.37 6.08 -14.21
C ARG A 40 -5.19 6.66 -13.44
N ILE A 41 -4.97 7.97 -13.52
CA ILE A 41 -3.91 8.65 -12.78
C ILE A 41 -4.18 8.55 -11.28
N GLN A 42 -5.41 8.84 -10.86
CA GLN A 42 -5.83 8.73 -9.46
C GLN A 42 -5.66 7.31 -8.93
N ALA A 43 -6.06 6.31 -9.71
CA ALA A 43 -5.95 4.90 -9.31
C ALA A 43 -4.49 4.46 -9.12
N ARG A 44 -3.55 4.96 -9.93
CA ARG A 44 -2.11 4.72 -9.75
C ARG A 44 -1.58 5.37 -8.48
N GLY A 45 -1.94 6.64 -8.23
CA GLY A 45 -1.50 7.34 -7.02
C GLY A 45 -1.99 6.67 -5.73
N THR A 46 -3.24 6.20 -5.72
CA THR A 46 -3.78 5.46 -4.57
C THR A 46 -3.06 4.13 -4.35
N GLU A 47 -2.71 3.42 -5.43
CA GLU A 47 -1.96 2.17 -5.36
C GLU A 47 -0.54 2.40 -4.80
N GLU A 48 0.19 3.37 -5.34
CA GLU A 48 1.55 3.72 -4.90
C GLU A 48 1.55 4.13 -3.41
N SER A 49 0.59 4.97 -3.00
CA SER A 49 0.45 5.38 -1.60
C SER A 49 0.19 4.20 -0.67
N ALA A 50 -0.70 3.26 -1.06
CA ALA A 50 -1.01 2.09 -0.23
C ALA A 50 0.16 1.12 -0.13
N LEU A 51 0.95 0.96 -1.21
CA LEU A 51 2.15 0.14 -1.20
C LEU A 51 3.25 0.78 -0.35
N ASN A 52 3.44 2.09 -0.46
CA ASN A 52 4.45 2.80 0.33
C ASN A 52 4.12 2.77 1.83
N GLU A 53 2.85 2.99 2.21
CA GLU A 53 2.39 2.86 3.59
C GLU A 53 2.63 1.46 4.15
N LEU A 54 2.36 0.41 3.36
CA LEU A 54 2.66 -0.96 3.74
C LEU A 54 4.16 -1.18 3.97
N VAL A 55 5.02 -0.67 3.09
CA VAL A 55 6.47 -0.80 3.24
C VAL A 55 6.96 -0.08 4.49
N HIS A 56 6.44 1.12 4.78
CA HIS A 56 6.76 1.83 6.01
C HIS A 56 6.32 1.05 7.26
N GLU A 57 5.11 0.51 7.29
CA GLU A 57 4.63 -0.28 8.43
C GLU A 57 5.51 -1.52 8.66
N ILE A 58 5.92 -2.21 7.58
CA ILE A 58 6.87 -3.33 7.65
C ILE A 58 8.25 -2.88 8.16
N HIS A 59 8.73 -1.72 7.70
CA HIS A 59 10.02 -1.15 8.12
C HIS A 59 10.04 -0.80 9.62
N PHE A 60 8.96 -0.18 10.14
CA PHE A 60 8.86 0.24 11.54
C PHE A 60 8.50 -0.88 12.51
N ARG A 61 8.08 -2.06 12.02
CA ARG A 61 7.65 -3.16 12.87
C ARG A 61 8.83 -3.83 13.57
N ARG A 62 9.04 -3.47 14.84
CA ARG A 62 10.12 -3.94 15.72
C ARG A 62 10.21 -5.47 15.87
N VAL A 63 9.11 -6.20 15.68
CA VAL A 63 9.08 -7.68 15.75
C VAL A 63 9.93 -8.30 14.62
N LEU A 64 10.05 -7.61 13.50
CA LEU A 64 10.89 -8.05 12.38
C LEU A 64 12.36 -7.61 12.52
N ARG A 65 12.77 -7.08 13.68
CA ARG A 65 14.17 -6.70 13.89
C ARG A 65 15.04 -7.95 13.87
N ARG A 66 16.10 -7.93 13.08
CA ARG A 66 17.05 -9.04 12.94
C ARG A 66 17.59 -9.46 14.30
N ARG A 67 17.39 -10.72 14.68
CA ARG A 67 17.91 -11.35 15.91
C ARG A 67 18.55 -12.68 15.58
N VAL A 68 19.49 -13.12 16.41
CA VAL A 68 20.03 -14.48 16.35
C VAL A 68 18.95 -15.39 16.93
N PRO A 69 18.41 -16.36 16.16
CA PRO A 69 17.37 -17.26 16.65
C PRO A 69 17.88 -18.05 17.85
N ARG A 70 17.07 -18.12 18.89
CA ARG A 70 17.28 -19.01 20.04
C ARG A 70 16.06 -19.91 20.18
N GLU A 71 16.32 -21.15 20.54
CA GLU A 71 15.24 -22.03 20.97
C GLU A 71 14.69 -21.53 22.30
N SER A 72 13.37 -21.45 22.40
CA SER A 72 12.67 -21.08 23.62
C SER A 72 11.84 -22.27 24.11
N PRO A 73 12.40 -23.13 24.98
CA PRO A 73 11.69 -24.31 25.45
C PRO A 73 10.40 -23.90 26.18
N ARG A 74 9.25 -24.40 25.71
CA ARG A 74 7.91 -24.03 26.18
C ARG A 74 7.55 -22.55 25.96
N ALA A 75 7.85 -22.02 24.77
CA ALA A 75 7.51 -20.65 24.39
C ALA A 75 6.03 -20.28 24.67
N GLU A 76 5.10 -21.19 24.37
CA GLU A 76 3.66 -21.01 24.60
C GLU A 76 3.27 -20.74 26.06
N ALA A 77 4.03 -21.29 27.02
CA ALA A 77 3.70 -21.21 28.44
C ALA A 77 4.54 -20.18 29.21
N ILE A 78 5.74 -19.86 28.71
CA ILE A 78 6.76 -19.13 29.47
C ILE A 78 7.20 -17.85 28.74
N ASP A 79 7.07 -17.79 27.41
CA ASP A 79 7.61 -16.69 26.61
C ASP A 79 6.50 -15.72 26.12
N PRO A 80 6.29 -14.58 26.81
CA PRO A 80 5.34 -13.57 26.35
C PRO A 80 5.76 -12.90 25.03
N ALA A 81 6.99 -13.12 24.53
CA ALA A 81 7.40 -12.65 23.22
C ALA A 81 6.82 -13.50 22.07
N TRP A 82 6.49 -14.78 22.30
CA TRP A 82 5.83 -15.63 21.31
C TRP A 82 4.45 -15.08 20.93
N GLU A 83 3.58 -14.88 21.93
CA GLU A 83 2.22 -14.38 21.71
C GLU A 83 2.22 -12.97 21.10
N ARG A 84 3.11 -12.08 21.58
CA ARG A 84 3.29 -10.74 21.00
C ARG A 84 3.72 -10.79 19.54
N SER A 85 4.60 -11.73 19.19
CA SER A 85 5.05 -11.91 17.81
C SER A 85 3.90 -12.40 16.92
N ARG A 86 3.16 -13.43 17.35
CA ARG A 86 1.97 -13.92 16.62
C ARG A 86 0.94 -12.82 16.41
N HIS A 87 0.61 -12.07 17.45
CA HIS A 87 -0.34 -10.96 17.34
C HIS A 87 0.13 -9.88 16.36
N SER A 88 1.42 -9.51 16.42
CA SER A 88 2.01 -8.53 15.50
C SER A 88 1.98 -9.01 14.05
N ILE A 89 2.30 -10.28 13.79
CA ILE A 89 2.24 -10.85 12.43
C ILE A 89 0.79 -11.01 11.94
N ALA A 90 -0.15 -11.32 12.83
CA ALA A 90 -1.57 -11.32 12.50
C ALA A 90 -2.06 -9.92 12.07
N SER A 91 -1.62 -8.87 12.77
CA SER A 91 -1.86 -7.47 12.37
C SER A 91 -1.26 -7.17 10.99
N LEU A 92 -0.03 -7.62 10.74
CA LEU A 92 0.66 -7.40 9.47
C LEU A 92 -0.09 -8.00 8.30
N ARG A 93 -0.60 -9.22 8.48
CA ARG A 93 -1.46 -9.86 7.49
C ARG A 93 -2.72 -9.03 7.22
N GLY A 94 -3.28 -8.37 8.23
CA GLY A 94 -4.40 -7.43 8.07
C GLY A 94 -4.05 -6.23 7.20
N GLU A 95 -2.90 -5.61 7.43
CA GLU A 95 -2.38 -4.49 6.64
C GLU A 95 -2.09 -4.88 5.19
N ILE A 96 -1.43 -6.02 4.95
CA ILE A 96 -1.18 -6.56 3.60
C ILE A 96 -2.50 -6.77 2.86
N ARG A 97 -3.52 -7.34 3.51
CA ARG A 97 -4.86 -7.51 2.91
C ARG A 97 -5.53 -6.17 2.62
N SER A 98 -5.29 -5.16 3.46
CA SER A 98 -5.79 -3.80 3.22
C SER A 98 -5.14 -3.16 1.99
N ALA A 99 -3.80 -3.20 1.92
CA ALA A 99 -3.05 -2.72 0.77
C ALA A 99 -3.51 -3.42 -0.52
N ARG A 100 -3.69 -4.75 -0.48
CA ARG A 100 -4.24 -5.52 -1.61
C ARG A 100 -5.62 -5.04 -2.05
N ARG A 101 -6.53 -4.72 -1.12
CA ARG A 101 -7.86 -4.17 -1.47
C ARG A 101 -7.78 -2.77 -2.06
N ALA A 102 -6.76 -2.00 -1.72
CA ALA A 102 -6.51 -0.67 -2.27
C ALA A 102 -5.82 -0.69 -3.65
N THR A 103 -5.16 -1.81 -4.02
CA THR A 103 -4.56 -1.95 -5.35
C THR A 103 -5.59 -2.09 -6.47
N VAL A 104 -5.26 -1.59 -7.66
CA VAL A 104 -6.13 -1.68 -8.83
C VAL A 104 -6.25 -3.12 -9.35
N PRO A 105 -7.37 -3.48 -10.01
CA PRO A 105 -7.49 -4.79 -10.66
C PRO A 105 -6.35 -5.04 -11.65
N ARG A 106 -5.73 -6.24 -11.58
CA ARG A 106 -4.58 -6.66 -12.41
C ARG A 106 -3.29 -5.86 -12.17
N SER A 107 -3.17 -5.22 -11.00
CA SER A 107 -1.90 -4.67 -10.52
C SER A 107 -0.78 -5.72 -10.54
N ARG A 108 0.43 -5.29 -10.87
CA ARG A 108 1.64 -6.13 -10.83
C ARG A 108 2.09 -6.46 -9.41
N ALA A 109 1.60 -5.70 -8.40
CA ALA A 109 1.88 -5.95 -6.99
C ALA A 109 1.06 -7.10 -6.41
N LEU A 110 -0.08 -7.47 -7.01
CA LEU A 110 -0.98 -8.50 -6.47
C LEU A 110 -0.28 -9.84 -6.18
N PRO A 111 0.53 -10.42 -7.09
CA PRO A 111 1.25 -11.67 -6.80
C PRO A 111 2.21 -11.55 -5.61
N THR A 112 2.86 -10.39 -5.47
CA THR A 112 3.76 -10.13 -4.35
C THR A 112 3.01 -10.01 -3.03
N LEU A 113 1.88 -9.30 -3.00
CA LEU A 113 1.02 -9.17 -1.82
C LEU A 113 0.39 -10.51 -1.40
N ASP A 114 0.02 -11.34 -2.37
CA ASP A 114 -0.47 -12.71 -2.12
C ASP A 114 0.65 -13.57 -1.51
N GLY A 115 1.88 -13.46 -2.02
CA GLY A 115 3.06 -14.11 -1.45
C GLY A 115 3.38 -13.68 -0.02
N MET A 116 3.27 -12.38 0.28
CA MET A 116 3.44 -11.87 1.65
C MET A 116 2.36 -12.38 2.60
N THR A 117 1.09 -12.43 2.14
CA THR A 117 -0.01 -13.01 2.91
C THR A 117 0.24 -14.48 3.23
N LEU A 118 0.71 -15.25 2.23
CA LEU A 118 1.07 -16.65 2.40
C LEU A 118 2.21 -16.81 3.43
N ALA A 119 3.27 -16.01 3.32
CA ALA A 119 4.38 -16.06 4.26
C ALA A 119 3.93 -15.80 5.72
N CYS A 120 3.04 -14.83 5.94
CA CYS A 120 2.48 -14.58 7.26
C CYS A 120 1.64 -15.75 7.77
N ASN A 121 0.83 -16.38 6.91
CA ASN A 121 0.06 -17.57 7.30
C ASN A 121 0.98 -18.71 7.68
N THR A 122 1.99 -19.02 6.86
CA THR A 122 2.97 -20.07 7.14
C THR A 122 3.65 -19.85 8.49
N PHE A 123 4.05 -18.62 8.82
CA PHE A 123 4.59 -18.34 10.15
C PHE A 123 3.59 -18.62 11.28
N LEU A 124 2.34 -18.19 11.12
CA LEU A 124 1.32 -18.38 12.16
C LEU A 124 1.02 -19.86 12.39
N ASP A 125 0.97 -20.65 11.32
CA ASP A 125 0.74 -22.09 11.37
C ASP A 125 1.96 -22.82 11.95
N ASP A 126 3.17 -22.52 11.45
CA ASP A 126 4.41 -23.14 11.91
C ASP A 126 4.71 -22.82 13.38
N SER A 127 4.51 -21.56 13.80
CA SER A 127 4.75 -21.13 15.19
C SER A 127 3.72 -21.64 16.20
N GLU A 128 2.57 -22.14 15.72
CA GLU A 128 1.57 -22.83 16.51
C GLU A 128 1.86 -24.33 16.58
N ALA A 129 2.34 -24.92 15.49
CA ALA A 129 2.74 -26.33 15.44
C ALA A 129 4.03 -26.61 16.23
N ASP A 130 5.01 -25.71 16.17
CA ASP A 130 6.26 -25.78 16.95
C ASP A 130 6.60 -24.42 17.58
N PRO A 131 6.00 -24.11 18.75
CA PRO A 131 6.26 -22.86 19.46
C PRO A 131 7.73 -22.68 19.86
N ALA A 132 8.49 -23.76 20.07
CA ALA A 132 9.88 -23.66 20.53
C ALA A 132 10.80 -23.04 19.47
N LEU A 133 10.44 -23.18 18.19
CA LEU A 133 11.19 -22.68 17.03
C LEU A 133 10.64 -21.36 16.48
N TYR A 134 9.74 -20.67 17.17
CA TYR A 134 9.09 -19.47 16.63
C TYR A 134 10.07 -18.37 16.20
N GLU A 135 11.20 -18.20 16.89
CA GLU A 135 12.22 -17.22 16.49
C GLU A 135 12.89 -17.58 15.15
N LEU A 136 13.06 -18.86 14.86
CA LEU A 136 13.55 -19.35 13.56
C LEU A 136 12.52 -19.07 12.46
N HIS A 137 11.25 -19.39 12.70
CA HIS A 137 10.16 -19.08 11.76
C HIS A 137 10.03 -17.57 11.52
N LEU A 138 10.25 -16.76 12.56
CA LEU A 138 10.21 -15.31 12.45
C LEU A 138 11.35 -14.77 11.59
N MET A 139 12.56 -15.31 11.72
CA MET A 139 13.70 -14.98 10.86
C MET A 139 13.41 -15.34 9.39
N GLN A 140 12.81 -16.50 9.14
CA GLN A 140 12.40 -16.91 7.79
C GLN A 140 11.34 -15.97 7.21
N LEU A 141 10.35 -15.58 8.01
CA LEU A 141 9.34 -14.60 7.63
C LEU A 141 9.98 -13.25 7.27
N GLN A 142 10.90 -12.75 8.10
CA GLN A 142 11.62 -11.50 7.85
C GLN A 142 12.34 -11.55 6.49
N ALA A 143 13.06 -12.63 6.20
CA ALA A 143 13.78 -12.78 4.93
C ALA A 143 12.83 -12.79 3.72
N ARG A 144 11.69 -13.48 3.81
CA ARG A 144 10.67 -13.52 2.75
C ARG A 144 10.01 -12.16 2.53
N LEU A 145 9.69 -11.44 3.61
CA LEU A 145 9.12 -10.10 3.53
C LEU A 145 10.11 -9.10 2.93
N ASN A 146 11.39 -9.16 3.31
CA ASN A 146 12.44 -8.31 2.73
C ASN A 146 12.58 -8.54 1.22
N ALA A 147 12.60 -9.80 0.79
CA ALA A 147 12.61 -10.12 -0.64
C ALA A 147 11.39 -9.57 -1.38
N SER A 148 10.20 -9.62 -0.74
CA SER A 148 8.95 -9.11 -1.30
C SER A 148 8.96 -7.59 -1.42
N VAL A 149 9.45 -6.87 -0.40
CA VAL A 149 9.61 -5.41 -0.41
C VAL A 149 10.54 -4.98 -1.54
N ARG A 150 11.69 -5.64 -1.73
CA ARG A 150 12.61 -5.37 -2.86
C ARG A 150 12.01 -5.64 -4.23
N VAL A 151 11.03 -6.54 -4.33
CA VAL A 151 10.28 -6.77 -5.58
C VAL A 151 9.31 -5.61 -5.82
N LEU A 152 8.62 -5.13 -4.78
CA LEU A 152 7.73 -3.97 -4.88
C LEU A 152 8.50 -2.69 -5.24
N ALA A 153 9.58 -2.37 -4.53
CA ALA A 153 10.40 -1.17 -4.78
C ALA A 153 10.99 -1.13 -6.21
N ARG A 154 11.38 -2.29 -6.78
CA ARG A 154 11.83 -2.37 -8.18
C ARG A 154 10.71 -2.24 -9.21
N GLY A 155 9.46 -2.47 -8.81
CA GLY A 155 8.31 -2.47 -9.70
C GLY A 155 7.55 -1.14 -9.74
N TYR A 156 7.80 -0.25 -8.78
CA TYR A 156 7.01 0.97 -8.54
C TYR A 156 7.93 2.12 -8.14
N ASP A 157 7.98 3.19 -8.96
CA ASP A 157 8.86 4.34 -8.76
C ASP A 157 8.54 5.16 -7.49
N GLY A 158 7.35 4.98 -6.90
CA GLY A 158 6.88 5.66 -5.69
C GLY A 158 6.98 4.83 -4.40
N VAL A 159 7.68 3.69 -4.42
CA VAL A 159 7.83 2.80 -3.25
C VAL A 159 9.28 2.76 -2.81
N ASP A 160 9.56 3.15 -1.57
CA ASP A 160 10.90 3.16 -1.03
C ASP A 160 11.45 1.73 -0.78
N ASP A 161 12.75 1.51 -1.00
CA ASP A 161 13.42 0.24 -0.66
C ASP A 161 13.89 0.25 0.81
N LEU A 162 12.94 0.05 1.73
CA LEU A 162 13.20 0.03 3.17
C LEU A 162 13.30 -1.39 3.72
N GLU A 163 14.38 -1.69 4.43
CA GLU A 163 14.59 -3.02 5.02
C GLU A 163 13.62 -3.25 6.22
N PRO A 164 12.89 -4.38 6.27
CA PRO A 164 11.97 -4.70 7.37
C PRO A 164 12.64 -4.70 8.74
N GLY A 165 12.05 -3.99 9.71
CA GLY A 165 12.53 -3.98 11.10
C GLY A 165 13.85 -3.23 11.34
N ASN A 166 14.36 -2.47 10.36
CA ASN A 166 15.59 -1.68 10.47
C ASN A 166 15.33 -0.22 10.90
N ALA A 167 14.12 0.13 11.32
CA ALA A 167 13.85 1.45 11.86
C ALA A 167 14.69 1.69 13.12
N VAL A 168 15.78 2.42 12.96
CA VAL A 168 16.45 3.13 14.04
C VAL A 168 15.52 4.27 14.40
N LEU A 169 14.75 4.13 15.48
CA LEU A 169 14.22 5.31 16.14
C LEU A 169 15.46 6.14 16.49
N GLY A 170 15.64 7.27 15.80
CA GLY A 170 16.64 8.26 16.17
C GLY A 170 16.52 8.57 17.66
N PRO A 171 17.58 9.07 18.31
CA PRO A 171 17.60 9.27 19.75
C PRO A 171 16.33 10.00 20.17
N THR A 172 15.46 9.28 20.89
CA THR A 172 14.35 9.87 21.62
C THR A 172 14.97 11.00 22.43
N ILE A 173 14.40 12.19 22.28
CA ILE A 173 14.86 13.46 22.82
C ILE A 173 15.25 13.31 24.31
N ASP A 174 16.52 13.01 24.59
CA ASP A 174 17.12 13.04 25.94
C ASP A 174 17.44 14.49 26.36
N ASP A 175 17.25 15.46 25.45
CA ASP A 175 17.52 16.89 25.66
C ASP A 175 16.28 17.75 25.93
N LEU A 176 15.13 17.15 26.29
CA LEU A 176 14.04 17.93 26.87
C LEU A 176 14.39 18.27 28.33
N VAL A 177 15.29 19.24 28.49
CA VAL A 177 15.45 20.01 29.72
C VAL A 177 14.07 20.57 30.06
N VAL A 178 13.45 20.04 31.12
CA VAL A 178 12.24 20.62 31.70
C VAL A 178 12.61 22.00 32.25
N PRO A 179 12.11 23.12 31.69
CA PRO A 179 12.39 24.42 32.25
C PRO A 179 11.48 24.60 33.47
N GLY A 180 12.00 24.29 34.66
CA GLY A 180 11.18 24.41 35.87
C GLY A 180 11.78 23.98 37.20
N ALA A 181 13.10 23.79 37.31
CA ALA A 181 13.74 23.55 38.60
C ALA A 181 14.77 24.64 38.92
N SER A 182 14.31 25.89 39.02
CA SER A 182 15.03 26.89 39.83
C SER A 182 14.67 26.65 41.29
N LEU A 183 15.57 26.00 42.03
CA LEU A 183 15.63 26.12 43.48
C LEU A 183 16.35 27.43 43.81
N GLY A 184 15.57 28.41 44.25
CA GLY A 184 16.01 29.68 44.81
C GLY A 184 14.89 30.23 45.68
#